data_AF-A0A4Q0YFZ1-F1
#
_entry.id   AF-A0A4Q0YFZ1-F1
#
_cell.length_a   1.000
_cell.length_b   1.000
_cell.length_c   1.000
_cell.angle_alpha   90.00
_cell.angle_beta   90.00
_cell.angle_gamma   90.00
#
_symmetry.space_group_name_H-M   'P 1'
#
loop_
_entity.id
_entity.type
_entity.pdbx_description
1 polymer ?
#
loop_
_entity_poly.entity_id
_entity_poly.type
_entity_poly.pdbx_seq_one_letter_code
_entity_poly.pdbx_strand_id
1 'polypeptide(L)'
;MKKITITFVVGLFIIIGFSASFLINSNSSNEAKTALSLELNSNSKNTTSESYDEKLIGDFSDDQIVYINNFSMKMGLAENIAHSQSNQLTFKLAFKPLEDSFYLGMAYDLKPIFTNSDSILINADIKQLGFTLRRRPDGKITDINMLGLPENHPYAMVEHIVSQLSFLSDGSNSRVTLKDGTYHYQYSLSAADKTTRELLEVEHHNVPEDLIKKHNESWYVIHPDSGWPTKMAFEMERDVEFQGSILAVQQTIDSKRIAEPRLTFWDEELRFANNANAGLTVPEPELNEPTIAISNQTEFYNALAMLDNALDPSLARAMGLFMINEQTPDDIMAFLMDENMPTEHHAHIIYAIQKADTPLAEEYLADIAANVDISSLNRTRAIVSSGQFKNASQTSIDSLYNLMDDTEQGIANAASLNLGTIAKKSPKHDQQIADILLNRLRKESDPYMAILSISNINNPEYDRYIEPYLKDSRFYVRAAAYSIIARRHSHQNGVLAALLSEGHPTVIDSITKTMVKYENVPVPSTFLPHLRNRINGDGPAVIASRLIKFYLALKGQFNQTDVYFLQSLLNNSRISDTDKSDIGKALGGF
;
A
#
# COMPACT_ATOMS: atom_id res chain seq x y z
N MET A 1 -20.86 -8.00 -36.14
CA MET A 1 -20.81 -7.08 -34.99
C MET A 1 -19.75 -7.60 -34.03
N LYS A 2 -18.59 -6.93 -33.96
CA LYS A 2 -17.42 -7.37 -33.18
C LYS A 2 -17.59 -6.90 -31.72
N LYS A 3 -17.58 -7.83 -30.76
CA LYS A 3 -17.48 -7.54 -29.33
C LYS A 3 -16.03 -7.14 -29.03
N ILE A 4 -15.85 -5.97 -28.43
CA ILE A 4 -14.58 -5.46 -27.94
C ILE A 4 -14.47 -5.94 -26.49
N THR A 5 -13.58 -6.90 -26.24
CA THR A 5 -13.24 -7.36 -24.89
C THR A 5 -12.09 -6.49 -24.41
N ILE A 6 -12.34 -5.75 -23.33
CA ILE A 6 -11.38 -4.84 -22.71
C ILE A 6 -10.77 -5.59 -21.52
N THR A 7 -9.46 -5.84 -21.56
CA THR A 7 -8.71 -6.55 -20.53
C THR A 7 -7.73 -5.59 -19.87
N PHE A 8 -7.89 -5.33 -18.57
CA PHE A 8 -7.00 -4.50 -17.75
C PHE A 8 -6.58 -5.29 -16.49
N VAL A 9 -5.28 -5.30 -16.16
CA VAL A 9 -4.72 -5.93 -14.95
C VAL A 9 -3.66 -5.00 -14.37
N VAL A 10 -3.77 -4.68 -13.09
CA VAL A 10 -2.74 -3.94 -12.35
C VAL A 10 -2.47 -4.58 -10.99
N GLY A 11 -1.18 -4.55 -10.64
CA GLY A 11 -0.62 -5.10 -9.42
C GLY A 11 -1.06 -4.34 -8.19
N LEU A 12 -1.95 -4.96 -7.43
CA LEU A 12 -2.31 -4.60 -6.07
C LEU A 12 -1.17 -5.01 -5.11
N PHE A 13 -0.08 -4.25 -5.08
CA PHE A 13 0.92 -4.38 -4.02
C PHE A 13 1.41 -2.98 -3.63
N ILE A 14 1.60 -2.77 -2.33
CA ILE A 14 1.99 -1.52 -1.66
C ILE A 14 0.79 -0.74 -1.09
N ILE A 15 0.16 -1.34 -0.08
CA ILE A 15 -0.21 -0.63 1.15
C ILE A 15 0.42 -1.44 2.28
N ILE A 16 1.62 -1.03 2.69
CA ILE A 16 2.45 -1.64 3.76
C ILE A 16 3.03 -3.00 3.33
N GLY A 17 4.31 -3.27 3.67
CA GLY A 17 4.97 -4.56 3.47
C GLY A 17 4.39 -5.67 4.33
N PHE A 18 3.10 -5.95 4.16
CA PHE A 18 2.24 -6.61 5.14
C PHE A 18 1.00 -7.26 4.51
N SER A 19 1.14 -7.94 3.36
CA SER A 19 0.04 -8.78 2.84
C SER A 19 0.48 -9.55 1.60
N ALA A 20 0.82 -10.83 1.79
CA ALA A 20 0.85 -11.82 0.71
C ALA A 20 -0.28 -12.86 0.82
N SER A 21 -1.19 -12.74 1.80
CA SER A 21 -2.16 -13.81 2.09
C SER A 21 -3.50 -13.25 2.57
N PHE A 22 -4.34 -12.69 1.68
CA PHE A 22 -5.69 -12.28 2.07
C PHE A 22 -6.67 -12.30 0.89
N LEU A 23 -7.22 -13.49 0.60
CA LEU A 23 -8.43 -13.71 -0.20
C LEU A 23 -9.15 -14.83 0.54
N ILE A 24 -10.33 -14.61 1.12
CA ILE A 24 -10.98 -15.61 1.99
C ILE A 24 -12.50 -15.36 1.95
N ASN A 25 -13.33 -16.38 1.59
CA ASN A 25 -14.80 -16.57 1.37
C ASN A 25 -15.61 -17.41 2.42
N SER A 26 -16.67 -16.94 3.08
CA SER A 26 -17.44 -17.54 4.19
C SER A 26 -18.90 -17.07 4.15
N ASN A 27 -19.71 -17.91 3.51
CA ASN A 27 -21.14 -17.99 3.75
C ASN A 27 -21.45 -19.41 4.23
N SER A 28 -21.92 -19.55 5.47
CA SER A 28 -22.80 -20.67 5.81
C SER A 28 -23.93 -20.16 6.71
N SER A 29 -25.16 -20.28 6.22
CA SER A 29 -26.37 -19.97 6.95
C SER A 29 -26.95 -21.24 7.57
N ASN A 30 -27.21 -21.18 8.88
CA ASN A 30 -28.27 -21.83 9.66
C ASN A 30 -28.67 -23.28 9.32
N GLU A 31 -28.38 -24.20 10.26
CA GLU A 31 -29.37 -25.09 10.87
C GLU A 31 -28.77 -25.85 12.07
N ALA A 32 -29.10 -25.42 13.30
CA ALA A 32 -29.31 -26.27 14.49
C ALA A 32 -29.58 -25.39 15.73
N LYS A 33 -30.79 -24.82 15.80
CA LYS A 33 -31.42 -24.57 17.11
C LYS A 33 -31.98 -25.92 17.58
N THR A 34 -31.60 -26.37 18.79
CA THR A 34 -32.49 -26.79 19.90
C THR A 34 -31.74 -27.71 20.90
N ALA A 35 -31.93 -27.43 22.20
CA ALA A 35 -31.54 -28.17 23.42
C ALA A 35 -30.04 -28.06 23.81
N LEU A 36 -29.63 -27.65 25.01
CA LEU A 36 -30.22 -27.76 26.34
C LEU A 36 -30.14 -26.43 27.12
N SER A 37 -31.28 -26.04 27.69
CA SER A 37 -31.34 -25.22 28.91
C SER A 37 -31.02 -26.09 30.12
N LEU A 38 -30.06 -25.70 30.97
CA LEU A 38 -30.07 -25.97 32.41
C LEU A 38 -28.98 -25.17 33.14
N GLU A 39 -29.44 -24.29 34.01
CA GLU A 39 -28.88 -23.90 35.31
C GLU A 39 -27.36 -23.91 35.49
N LEU A 40 -26.77 -22.71 35.55
CA LEU A 40 -25.57 -22.52 36.35
C LEU A 40 -25.79 -21.44 37.41
N ASN A 41 -25.81 -22.01 38.61
CA ASN A 41 -25.96 -21.44 39.92
C ASN A 41 -24.84 -20.43 40.23
N SER A 42 -25.19 -19.45 41.05
CA SER A 42 -24.33 -18.44 41.65
C SER A 42 -23.04 -19.03 42.26
N ASN A 43 -21.88 -18.54 41.82
CA ASN A 43 -20.70 -18.24 42.65
C ASN A 43 -19.52 -17.77 41.78
N SER A 44 -19.52 -16.50 41.34
CA SER A 44 -18.27 -15.83 40.98
C SER A 44 -17.81 -14.98 42.15
N LYS A 45 -16.74 -15.43 42.82
CA LYS A 45 -15.95 -14.60 43.72
C LYS A 45 -15.41 -13.40 42.93
N ASN A 46 -15.57 -12.23 43.53
CA ASN A 46 -15.02 -10.94 43.15
C ASN A 46 -13.65 -11.05 42.47
N THR A 47 -13.60 -10.66 41.20
CA THR A 47 -12.43 -10.01 40.61
C THR A 47 -12.93 -8.68 40.08
N THR A 48 -12.53 -7.61 40.76
CA THR A 48 -12.91 -6.22 40.54
C THR A 48 -12.70 -5.80 39.08
N SER A 49 -13.79 -5.43 38.41
CA SER A 49 -13.76 -4.53 37.27
C SER A 49 -13.28 -3.17 37.77
N GLU A 50 -12.05 -2.80 37.45
CA GLU A 50 -11.62 -1.41 37.59
C GLU A 50 -12.38 -0.56 36.58
N SER A 51 -13.43 0.08 37.09
CA SER A 51 -14.02 1.29 36.55
C SER A 51 -12.91 2.33 36.41
N TYR A 52 -12.48 2.59 35.17
CA TYR A 52 -11.64 3.75 34.89
C TYR A 52 -12.47 5.02 35.05
N ASP A 53 -12.49 5.54 36.27
CA ASP A 53 -13.02 6.85 36.60
C ASP A 53 -12.32 7.94 35.77
N GLU A 54 -13.14 8.82 35.22
CA GLU A 54 -12.74 10.07 34.57
C GLU A 54 -11.94 10.96 35.54
N LYS A 55 -10.61 10.84 35.48
CA LYS A 55 -9.68 11.92 35.87
C LYS A 55 -8.80 12.26 34.69
N LEU A 56 -9.43 12.87 33.68
CA LEU A 56 -8.74 13.70 32.70
C LEU A 56 -8.52 15.08 33.34
N ILE A 57 -7.36 15.70 33.06
CA ILE A 57 -6.81 16.94 33.65
C ILE A 57 -5.83 16.64 34.81
N GLY A 58 -4.69 16.06 34.45
CA GLY A 58 -3.42 16.30 35.15
C GLY A 58 -2.62 17.32 34.34
N ASP A 59 -1.76 18.10 35.01
CA ASP A 59 -0.93 19.15 34.41
C ASP A 59 -0.18 18.60 33.18
N PHE A 60 -0.54 19.09 32.00
CA PHE A 60 0.23 18.86 30.79
C PHE A 60 1.57 19.58 30.95
N SER A 61 2.70 18.91 30.71
CA SER A 61 3.93 19.69 30.51
C SER A 61 3.81 20.37 29.15
N ASP A 62 3.86 21.71 29.14
CA ASP A 62 3.71 22.52 27.92
C ASP A 62 4.82 22.25 26.88
N ASP A 63 5.84 21.47 27.25
CA ASP A 63 6.99 21.13 26.40
C ASP A 63 6.82 19.83 25.60
N GLN A 64 5.72 19.07 25.76
CA GLN A 64 5.45 17.90 24.91
C GLN A 64 3.96 17.57 24.73
N ILE A 65 3.65 16.89 23.63
CA ILE A 65 2.32 16.34 23.34
C ILE A 65 2.43 14.84 23.16
N VAL A 66 1.58 14.06 23.84
CA VAL A 66 1.62 12.59 23.78
C VAL A 66 0.25 12.00 23.42
N TYR A 67 0.26 10.97 22.59
CA TYR A 67 -0.90 10.20 22.16
C TYR A 67 -0.69 8.70 22.39
N ILE A 68 -1.76 8.01 22.75
CA ILE A 68 -1.88 6.57 22.50
C ILE A 68 -2.59 6.36 21.17
N ASN A 69 -2.08 5.44 20.35
CA ASN A 69 -2.57 5.16 19.01
C ASN A 69 -2.91 3.68 18.91
N ASN A 70 -4.11 3.40 18.41
CA ASN A 70 -4.55 2.07 18.03
C ASN A 70 -4.75 2.04 16.52
N PHE A 71 -4.10 1.10 15.86
CA PHE A 71 -4.21 0.85 14.44
C PHE A 71 -4.77 -0.56 14.25
N SER A 72 -5.75 -0.72 13.38
CA SER A 72 -6.26 -2.02 12.96
C SER A 72 -6.34 -2.07 11.44
N MET A 73 -5.97 -3.20 10.85
CA MET A 73 -6.13 -3.44 9.44
C MET A 73 -6.62 -4.86 9.18
N LYS A 74 -7.62 -4.97 8.31
CA LYS A 74 -8.18 -6.21 7.78
C LYS A 74 -8.07 -6.18 6.26
N MET A 75 -7.83 -7.32 5.66
CA MET A 75 -7.85 -7.49 4.20
C MET A 75 -8.48 -8.85 3.90
N GLY A 76 -9.13 -9.02 2.76
CA GLY A 76 -9.77 -10.29 2.40
C GLY A 76 -10.63 -10.17 1.15
N LEU A 77 -11.46 -11.17 0.87
CA LEU A 77 -12.53 -10.97 -0.12
C LEU A 77 -13.62 -10.08 0.49
N ALA A 78 -14.24 -9.23 -0.32
CA ALA A 78 -15.24 -8.26 0.14
C ALA A 78 -16.46 -8.92 0.77
N GLU A 79 -16.87 -10.06 0.24
CA GLU A 79 -17.91 -10.93 0.77
C GLU A 79 -17.62 -11.44 2.20
N ASN A 80 -16.41 -11.22 2.70
CA ASN A 80 -15.89 -11.92 3.86
C ASN A 80 -15.02 -11.16 4.83
N ILE A 81 -14.79 -9.89 4.52
CA ILE A 81 -13.92 -9.03 5.30
C ILE A 81 -14.30 -9.02 6.79
N ALA A 82 -15.57 -9.28 7.12
CA ALA A 82 -16.06 -9.45 8.49
C ALA A 82 -15.34 -10.55 9.28
N HIS A 83 -15.02 -11.68 8.63
CA HIS A 83 -14.38 -12.85 9.24
C HIS A 83 -12.85 -12.83 9.07
N SER A 84 -12.30 -11.85 8.36
CA SER A 84 -10.85 -11.70 8.21
C SER A 84 -10.18 -11.24 9.52
N GLN A 85 -8.98 -11.76 9.77
CA GLN A 85 -8.15 -11.33 10.89
C GLN A 85 -7.78 -9.85 10.77
N SER A 86 -7.82 -9.19 11.91
CA SER A 86 -7.33 -7.82 12.06
C SER A 86 -5.93 -7.83 12.64
N ASN A 87 -4.98 -7.25 11.92
CA ASN A 87 -3.69 -6.85 12.50
C ASN A 87 -3.92 -5.63 13.37
N GLN A 88 -3.81 -5.80 14.69
CA GLN A 88 -3.94 -4.70 15.65
C GLN A 88 -2.58 -4.30 16.21
N LEU A 89 -2.35 -2.99 16.27
CA LEU A 89 -1.15 -2.43 16.86
C LEU A 89 -1.52 -1.26 17.78
N THR A 90 -0.95 -1.28 18.98
CA THR A 90 -1.00 -0.16 19.91
C THR A 90 0.40 0.36 20.18
N PHE A 91 0.59 1.66 20.04
CA PHE A 91 1.86 2.34 20.34
C PHE A 91 1.60 3.81 20.72
N LYS A 92 2.62 4.48 21.28
CA LYS A 92 2.52 5.88 21.67
C LYS A 92 3.28 6.78 20.70
N LEU A 93 2.76 8.00 20.51
CA LEU A 93 3.41 9.07 19.77
C LEU A 93 3.67 10.22 20.73
N ALA A 94 4.88 10.77 20.72
CA ALA A 94 5.21 11.99 21.41
C ALA A 94 5.77 13.04 20.45
N PHE A 95 5.48 14.31 20.71
CA PHE A 95 5.93 15.45 19.94
C PHE A 95 6.53 16.51 20.86
N LYS A 96 7.71 17.01 20.52
CA LYS A 96 8.38 18.11 21.22
C LYS A 96 8.63 19.26 20.24
N PRO A 97 8.20 20.49 20.55
CA PRO A 97 8.50 21.65 19.71
C PRO A 97 10.01 21.96 19.75
N LEU A 98 10.57 22.34 18.61
CA LEU A 98 11.95 22.83 18.50
C LEU A 98 11.94 24.35 18.26
N GLU A 99 11.67 24.78 17.02
CA GLU A 99 11.59 26.18 16.56
C GLU A 99 10.70 26.25 15.30
N ASP A 100 10.10 27.42 14.96
CA ASP A 100 9.45 27.71 13.66
C ASP A 100 8.56 26.59 13.09
N SER A 101 7.57 26.14 13.87
CA SER A 101 6.62 25.09 13.48
C SER A 101 7.26 23.70 13.28
N PHE A 102 8.53 23.52 13.63
CA PHE A 102 9.25 22.25 13.57
C PHE A 102 9.08 21.47 14.87
N TYR A 103 8.85 20.17 14.74
CA TYR A 103 8.68 19.26 15.86
C TYR A 103 9.56 18.03 15.70
N LEU A 104 10.14 17.61 16.81
CA LEU A 104 10.68 16.27 16.97
C LEU A 104 9.53 15.32 17.30
N GLY A 105 9.46 14.19 16.61
CA GLY A 105 8.50 13.13 16.82
C GLY A 105 9.16 11.86 17.33
N MET A 106 8.51 11.16 18.25
CA MET A 106 8.94 9.85 18.73
C MET A 106 7.76 8.89 18.74
N ALA A 107 7.88 7.77 18.03
CA ALA A 107 6.99 6.63 18.21
C ALA A 107 7.64 5.65 19.18
N TYR A 108 6.96 5.27 20.26
CA TYR A 108 7.52 4.42 21.30
C TYR A 108 6.48 3.45 21.87
N ASP A 109 6.95 2.53 22.71
CA ASP A 109 6.21 1.32 23.09
C ASP A 109 5.79 0.53 21.84
N LEU A 110 6.61 0.62 20.79
CA LEU A 110 6.43 -0.11 19.56
C LEU A 110 6.57 -1.60 19.85
N LYS A 111 5.46 -2.31 19.70
CA LYS A 111 5.47 -3.78 19.77
C LYS A 111 5.98 -4.33 18.45
N PRO A 112 6.71 -5.45 18.46
CA PRO A 112 7.05 -6.17 17.24
C PRO A 112 5.80 -6.33 16.39
N ILE A 113 5.84 -5.79 15.17
CA ILE A 113 4.76 -6.02 14.23
C ILE A 113 5.06 -7.35 13.56
N PHE A 114 4.22 -8.34 13.83
CA PHE A 114 4.31 -9.65 13.20
C PHE A 114 3.82 -9.51 11.77
N THR A 115 4.75 -9.39 10.81
CA THR A 115 4.39 -9.60 9.41
C THR A 115 3.92 -11.04 9.28
N ASN A 116 2.75 -11.24 8.67
CA ASN A 116 2.32 -12.56 8.17
C ASN A 116 3.23 -13.06 7.02
N SER A 117 4.48 -12.58 6.96
CA SER A 117 5.57 -13.08 6.15
C SER A 117 6.72 -13.31 7.12
N ASP A 118 6.86 -14.57 7.52
CA ASP A 118 7.90 -15.10 8.41
C ASP A 118 7.81 -14.56 9.86
N SER A 119 7.78 -15.46 10.84
CA SER A 119 7.88 -15.15 12.28
C SER A 119 9.30 -14.71 12.60
N ILE A 120 9.85 -13.87 11.74
CA ILE A 120 10.65 -12.76 12.17
C ILE A 120 9.72 -12.01 13.11
N LEU A 121 9.87 -12.34 14.39
CA LEU A 121 9.96 -11.27 15.35
C LEU A 121 10.88 -10.28 14.65
N ILE A 122 10.34 -9.16 14.16
CA ILE A 122 11.16 -7.98 13.94
C ILE A 122 11.62 -7.65 15.36
N ASN A 123 12.60 -8.42 15.83
CA ASN A 123 13.44 -8.18 16.97
C ASN A 123 14.46 -7.15 16.53
N ALA A 124 14.00 -6.19 15.73
CA ALA A 124 14.51 -4.88 15.91
C ALA A 124 13.94 -4.51 17.29
N ASP A 125 14.82 -4.48 18.29
CA ASP A 125 14.66 -3.84 19.59
C ASP A 125 14.28 -2.33 19.44
N ILE A 126 13.59 -1.96 18.36
CA ILE A 126 13.02 -0.65 18.06
C ILE A 126 11.81 -0.52 18.98
N LYS A 127 12.12 -0.24 20.24
CA LYS A 127 11.15 0.23 21.22
C LYS A 127 10.77 1.69 20.96
N GLN A 128 11.58 2.39 20.16
CA GLN A 128 11.55 3.81 19.90
C GLN A 128 12.01 4.12 18.48
N LEU A 129 11.29 4.99 17.78
CA LEU A 129 11.57 5.43 16.42
C LEU A 129 11.43 6.96 16.35
N GLY A 130 12.56 7.64 16.14
CA GLY A 130 12.61 9.08 15.97
C GLY A 130 12.19 9.50 14.56
N PHE A 131 11.50 10.63 14.45
CA PHE A 131 11.15 11.27 13.18
C PHE A 131 11.04 12.78 13.36
N THR A 132 10.90 13.51 12.27
CA THR A 132 10.69 14.96 12.30
C THR A 132 9.48 15.35 11.46
N LEU A 133 8.87 16.49 11.78
CA LEU A 133 7.72 17.01 11.05
C LEU A 133 7.63 18.54 11.17
N ARG A 134 6.83 19.14 10.30
CA ARG A 134 6.36 20.52 10.44
C ARG A 134 4.87 20.55 10.74
N ARG A 135 4.44 21.37 11.69
CA ARG A 135 3.04 21.62 12.00
C ARG A 135 2.73 23.10 11.95
N ARG A 136 1.91 23.48 10.99
CA ARG A 136 1.45 24.86 10.80
C ARG A 136 0.43 25.27 11.88
N PRO A 137 0.26 26.59 12.11
CA PRO A 137 -0.73 27.10 13.06
C PRO A 137 -2.18 26.71 12.73
N ASP A 138 -2.50 26.43 11.47
CA ASP A 138 -3.83 26.00 11.02
C ASP A 138 -4.13 24.52 11.29
N GLY A 139 -3.23 23.81 11.98
CA GLY A 139 -3.38 22.40 12.32
C GLY A 139 -2.77 21.44 11.30
N LYS A 140 -2.28 21.93 10.16
CA LYS A 140 -1.73 21.08 9.11
C LYS A 140 -0.35 20.53 9.46
N ILE A 141 -0.19 19.21 9.33
CA ILE A 141 1.10 18.52 9.44
C ILE A 141 1.68 18.26 8.05
N THR A 142 2.95 18.59 7.83
CA THR A 142 3.71 18.37 6.59
C THR A 142 5.13 17.89 6.87
N ASP A 143 5.85 17.50 5.81
CA ASP A 143 7.28 17.22 5.83
C ASP A 143 7.68 16.17 6.89
N ILE A 144 6.87 15.12 7.01
CA ILE A 144 7.13 14.01 7.91
C ILE A 144 8.33 13.24 7.36
N ASN A 145 9.46 13.31 8.05
CA ASN A 145 10.69 12.63 7.64
C ASN A 145 11.01 11.53 8.64
N MET A 146 10.94 10.28 8.17
CA MET A 146 11.27 9.07 8.92
C MET A 146 12.79 8.82 9.03
N LEU A 147 13.62 9.83 8.77
CA LEU A 147 15.07 9.86 8.96
C LEU A 147 15.78 8.67 8.33
N GLY A 148 15.45 8.36 7.08
CA GLY A 148 16.09 7.31 6.29
C GLY A 148 15.55 5.89 6.54
N LEU A 149 14.44 5.73 7.28
CA LEU A 149 13.78 4.44 7.43
C LEU A 149 13.44 3.83 6.05
N PRO A 150 13.82 2.57 5.76
CA PRO A 150 13.49 1.93 4.49
C PRO A 150 11.99 1.95 4.18
N GLU A 151 11.61 2.22 2.93
CA GLU A 151 10.20 2.39 2.56
C GLU A 151 9.32 1.16 2.81
N ASN A 152 9.92 -0.03 2.78
CA ASN A 152 9.28 -1.32 3.05
C ASN A 152 9.25 -1.68 4.54
N HIS A 153 9.83 -0.87 5.42
CA HIS A 153 9.83 -1.13 6.86
C HIS A 153 8.40 -1.00 7.42
N PRO A 154 7.89 -1.95 8.23
CA PRO A 154 6.53 -1.91 8.76
C PRO A 154 6.17 -0.64 9.55
N TYR A 155 7.09 -0.14 10.38
CA TYR A 155 6.89 1.13 11.09
C TYR A 155 6.78 2.38 10.20
N ALA A 156 6.94 2.28 8.88
CA ALA A 156 6.62 3.40 7.98
C ALA A 156 5.14 3.83 8.06
N MET A 157 4.24 2.98 8.59
CA MET A 157 2.85 3.36 8.90
C MET A 157 2.75 4.55 9.88
N VAL A 158 3.80 4.83 10.68
CA VAL A 158 3.83 5.96 11.63
C VAL A 158 3.63 7.27 10.88
N GLU A 159 4.23 7.42 9.70
CA GLU A 159 4.04 8.57 8.82
C GLU A 159 2.56 8.77 8.48
N HIS A 160 1.88 7.70 8.09
CA HIS A 160 0.46 7.73 7.77
C HIS A 160 -0.39 8.11 8.98
N ILE A 161 -0.15 7.51 10.15
CA ILE A 161 -0.91 7.81 11.38
C ILE A 161 -0.70 9.27 11.82
N VAL A 162 0.53 9.76 11.79
CA VAL A 162 0.86 11.16 12.11
C VAL A 162 0.16 12.12 11.14
N SER A 163 0.11 11.78 9.85
CA SER A 163 -0.60 12.60 8.86
C SER A 163 -2.11 12.71 9.15
N GLN A 164 -2.73 11.69 9.77
CA GLN A 164 -4.15 11.72 10.13
C GLN A 164 -4.47 12.69 11.27
N LEU A 165 -3.48 13.12 12.07
CA LEU A 165 -3.66 14.15 13.09
C LEU A 165 -3.78 15.57 12.51
N SER A 166 -3.53 15.72 11.21
CA SER A 166 -3.63 16.97 10.48
C SER A 166 -5.09 17.39 10.28
N PHE A 167 -5.43 18.63 10.63
CA PHE A 167 -6.73 19.22 10.34
C PHE A 167 -6.59 20.63 9.79
N LEU A 168 -7.66 21.14 9.21
CA LEU A 168 -7.73 22.47 8.61
C LEU A 168 -9.04 23.15 8.99
N SER A 169 -9.10 24.46 8.77
CA SER A 169 -10.30 25.28 8.96
C SER A 169 -11.45 24.85 8.05
N ASP A 170 -12.67 25.19 8.46
CA ASP A 170 -13.90 24.92 7.72
C ASP A 170 -13.83 25.38 6.25
N GLY A 171 -14.34 24.54 5.34
CA GLY A 171 -14.34 24.78 3.90
C GLY A 171 -12.99 24.66 3.19
N SER A 172 -11.91 24.34 3.91
CA SER A 172 -10.57 24.20 3.31
C SER A 172 -10.45 22.88 2.56
N ASN A 173 -9.88 22.90 1.35
CA ASN A 173 -9.50 21.65 0.68
C ASN A 173 -7.99 21.42 0.77
N SER A 174 -7.57 20.17 0.97
CA SER A 174 -6.16 19.80 0.95
C SER A 174 -5.95 18.50 0.21
N ARG A 175 -4.84 18.45 -0.53
CA ARG A 175 -4.28 17.19 -1.01
C ARG A 175 -3.39 16.59 0.06
N VAL A 176 -3.61 15.32 0.36
CA VAL A 176 -2.76 14.50 1.23
C VAL A 176 -2.20 13.41 0.33
N THR A 177 -0.88 13.41 0.15
CA THR A 177 -0.20 12.38 -0.63
C THR A 177 0.22 11.28 0.32
N LEU A 178 -0.31 10.09 0.11
CA LEU A 178 0.08 8.87 0.80
C LEU A 178 0.78 7.94 -0.21
N LYS A 179 1.37 6.85 0.28
CA LYS A 179 2.09 5.88 -0.56
C LYS A 179 1.22 5.28 -1.67
N ASP A 180 -0.09 5.17 -1.45
CA ASP A 180 -1.02 4.49 -2.33
C ASP A 180 -1.84 5.42 -3.23
N GLY A 181 -1.76 6.74 -3.01
CA GLY A 181 -2.44 7.72 -3.83
C GLY A 181 -2.37 9.14 -3.26
N THR A 182 -2.87 10.08 -4.06
CA THR A 182 -3.10 11.44 -3.61
C THR A 182 -4.59 11.65 -3.36
N TYR A 183 -4.94 12.04 -2.15
CA TYR A 183 -6.31 12.18 -1.68
C TYR A 183 -6.65 13.64 -1.57
N HIS A 184 -7.76 14.04 -2.15
CA HIS A 184 -8.26 15.40 -2.08
C HIS A 184 -9.44 15.46 -1.11
N TYR A 185 -9.23 16.11 0.02
CA TYR A 185 -10.24 16.25 1.06
C TYR A 185 -10.77 17.68 1.14
N GLN A 186 -12.05 17.82 1.47
CA GLN A 186 -12.63 19.05 2.01
C GLN A 186 -12.88 18.91 3.50
N TYR A 187 -12.35 19.82 4.30
CA TYR A 187 -12.53 19.83 5.75
C TYR A 187 -13.77 20.65 6.10
N SER A 188 -14.55 20.15 7.05
CA SER A 188 -15.75 20.83 7.55
C SER A 188 -15.76 20.85 9.08
N LEU A 189 -16.17 21.96 9.66
CA LEU A 189 -16.34 22.10 11.10
C LEU A 189 -17.75 21.62 11.50
N SER A 190 -17.83 20.39 12.00
CA SER A 190 -19.10 19.76 12.41
C SER A 190 -19.61 20.24 13.77
N ALA A 191 -18.71 20.69 14.64
CA ALA A 191 -18.97 21.38 15.90
C ALA A 191 -17.77 22.26 16.25
N ALA A 192 -17.90 23.17 17.22
CA ALA A 192 -16.85 24.16 17.55
C ALA A 192 -15.44 23.57 17.76
N ASP A 193 -15.37 22.34 18.26
CA ASP A 193 -14.14 21.60 18.57
C ASP A 193 -13.98 20.33 17.72
N LYS A 194 -14.79 20.13 16.66
CA LYS A 194 -14.82 18.89 15.88
C LYS A 194 -14.76 19.15 14.39
N THR A 195 -13.65 18.75 13.77
CA THR A 195 -13.46 18.79 12.31
C THR A 195 -13.64 17.41 11.71
N THR A 196 -14.45 17.34 10.65
CA THR A 196 -14.58 16.17 9.77
C THR A 196 -13.96 16.49 8.42
N ARG A 197 -13.75 15.47 7.58
CA ARG A 197 -13.39 15.68 6.19
C ARG A 197 -14.21 14.78 5.28
N GLU A 198 -14.46 15.28 4.08
CA GLU A 198 -15.07 14.54 2.98
C GLU A 198 -14.04 14.32 1.90
N LEU A 199 -13.99 13.11 1.37
CA LEU A 199 -13.14 12.76 0.25
C LEU A 199 -13.79 13.19 -1.06
N LEU A 200 -13.17 14.13 -1.76
CA LEU A 200 -13.65 14.67 -3.04
C LEU A 200 -13.14 13.88 -4.25
N GLU A 201 -11.86 13.51 -4.23
CA GLU A 201 -11.15 12.85 -5.33
C GLU A 201 -10.00 12.03 -4.77
N VAL A 202 -9.79 10.81 -5.28
CA VAL A 202 -8.57 10.03 -5.01
C VAL A 202 -7.89 9.72 -6.31
N GLU A 203 -6.60 10.03 -6.39
CA GLU A 203 -5.72 9.61 -7.46
C GLU A 203 -4.84 8.46 -6.96
N HIS A 204 -5.27 7.23 -7.21
CA HIS A 204 -4.51 6.06 -6.79
C HIS A 204 -3.20 5.94 -7.59
N HIS A 205 -2.10 5.63 -6.90
CA HIS A 205 -0.77 5.46 -7.52
C HIS A 205 -0.49 4.01 -7.93
N ASN A 206 -1.06 3.05 -7.20
CA ASN A 206 -0.70 1.63 -7.33
C ASN A 206 -1.89 0.76 -7.76
N VAL A 207 -3.09 1.34 -7.88
CA VAL A 207 -4.31 0.64 -8.30
C VAL A 207 -5.03 1.51 -9.35
N PRO A 208 -5.46 0.96 -10.49
CA PRO A 208 -6.24 1.69 -11.47
C PRO A 208 -7.62 2.00 -10.90
N GLU A 209 -8.12 3.19 -11.21
CA GLU A 209 -9.44 3.62 -10.74
C GLU A 209 -10.57 2.69 -11.20
N ASP A 210 -10.43 2.02 -12.36
CA ASP A 210 -11.44 1.08 -12.89
C ASP A 210 -11.54 -0.25 -12.12
N LEU A 211 -10.46 -0.62 -11.41
CA LEU A 211 -10.47 -1.78 -10.53
C LEU A 211 -11.11 -1.45 -9.18
N ILE A 212 -11.22 -0.19 -8.79
CA ILE A 212 -11.76 0.19 -7.49
C ILE A 212 -13.28 0.24 -7.60
N LYS A 213 -13.95 -0.71 -6.94
CA LYS A 213 -15.42 -0.79 -6.92
C LYS A 213 -16.03 0.05 -5.82
N LYS A 214 -15.29 0.22 -4.72
CA LYS A 214 -15.74 0.96 -3.55
C LYS A 214 -14.54 1.62 -2.87
N HIS A 215 -14.75 2.84 -2.42
CA HIS A 215 -13.82 3.54 -1.54
C HIS A 215 -14.65 4.42 -0.61
N ASN A 216 -14.76 4.00 0.63
CA ASN A 216 -15.44 4.76 1.67
C ASN A 216 -14.43 5.09 2.76
N GLU A 217 -14.49 6.32 3.25
CA GLU A 217 -13.76 6.69 4.46
C GLU A 217 -14.61 7.55 5.37
N SER A 218 -14.29 7.49 6.66
CA SER A 218 -14.81 8.35 7.70
C SER A 218 -13.62 8.83 8.52
N TRP A 219 -13.55 10.14 8.74
CA TRP A 219 -12.47 10.73 9.51
C TRP A 219 -12.99 11.91 10.32
N TYR A 220 -12.55 12.00 11.57
CA TYR A 220 -12.75 13.20 12.37
C TYR A 220 -11.64 13.40 13.39
N VAL A 221 -11.46 14.65 13.79
CA VAL A 221 -10.65 15.04 14.95
C VAL A 221 -11.50 15.85 15.93
N ILE A 222 -11.16 15.75 17.20
CA ILE A 222 -11.61 16.67 18.25
C ILE A 222 -10.40 17.45 18.70
N HIS A 223 -10.49 18.78 18.73
CA HIS A 223 -9.36 19.66 19.01
C HIS A 223 -9.81 20.96 19.70
N PRO A 224 -8.98 21.52 20.60
CA PRO A 224 -9.21 22.85 21.14
C PRO A 224 -8.63 23.90 20.18
N ASP A 225 -9.48 24.65 19.50
CA ASP A 225 -9.13 25.74 18.57
C ASP A 225 -8.07 25.36 17.51
N SER A 226 -6.85 25.92 17.61
CA SER A 226 -5.72 25.62 16.72
C SER A 226 -4.69 24.68 17.35
N GLY A 227 -5.02 24.13 18.51
CA GLY A 227 -4.16 23.25 19.30
C GLY A 227 -4.02 21.85 18.70
N TRP A 228 -3.18 21.04 19.32
CA TRP A 228 -3.07 19.62 18.99
C TRP A 228 -4.39 18.89 19.31
N PRO A 229 -4.86 17.98 18.43
CA PRO A 229 -6.09 17.23 18.68
C PRO A 229 -6.09 16.51 20.03
N THR A 230 -7.24 16.44 20.68
CA THR A 230 -7.45 15.56 21.84
C THR A 230 -7.83 14.15 21.41
N LYS A 231 -8.48 14.02 20.24
CA LYS A 231 -8.86 12.74 19.63
C LYS A 231 -8.77 12.80 18.11
N MET A 232 -8.42 11.69 17.48
CA MET A 232 -8.57 11.45 16.05
C MET A 232 -9.13 10.04 15.85
N ALA A 233 -10.07 9.90 14.91
CA ALA A 233 -10.54 8.61 14.44
C ALA A 233 -10.59 8.60 12.92
N PHE A 234 -10.15 7.50 12.33
CA PHE A 234 -10.16 7.23 10.91
C PHE A 234 -10.66 5.81 10.67
N GLU A 235 -11.56 5.65 9.72
CA GLU A 235 -12.04 4.37 9.23
C GLU A 235 -12.04 4.40 7.70
N MET A 236 -11.57 3.35 7.07
CA MET A 236 -11.51 3.23 5.62
C MET A 236 -11.94 1.83 5.21
N GLU A 237 -12.70 1.75 4.12
CA GLU A 237 -13.09 0.54 3.44
C GLU A 237 -12.84 0.72 1.95
N ARG A 238 -12.13 -0.23 1.34
CA ARG A 238 -11.83 -0.20 -0.09
C ARG A 238 -12.04 -1.57 -0.71
N ASP A 239 -12.79 -1.59 -1.80
CA ASP A 239 -13.00 -2.79 -2.60
C ASP A 239 -12.30 -2.64 -3.96
N VAL A 240 -11.48 -3.63 -4.31
CA VAL A 240 -10.75 -3.69 -5.57
C VAL A 240 -11.12 -4.98 -6.29
N GLU A 241 -11.70 -4.87 -7.48
CA GLU A 241 -11.88 -5.98 -8.40
C GLU A 241 -10.52 -6.42 -8.93
N PHE A 242 -10.20 -7.68 -8.68
CA PHE A 242 -8.99 -8.32 -9.16
C PHE A 242 -9.37 -9.72 -9.65
N GLN A 243 -9.20 -9.94 -10.97
CA GLN A 243 -9.38 -11.25 -11.61
C GLN A 243 -10.77 -11.90 -11.37
N GLY A 244 -11.83 -11.11 -11.40
CA GLY A 244 -13.22 -11.59 -11.21
C GLY A 244 -13.63 -11.79 -9.75
N SER A 245 -12.74 -11.48 -8.80
CA SER A 245 -13.04 -11.42 -7.37
C SER A 245 -12.91 -9.99 -6.84
N ILE A 246 -13.59 -9.68 -5.74
CA ILE A 246 -13.51 -8.36 -5.09
C ILE A 246 -12.70 -8.52 -3.80
N LEU A 247 -11.55 -7.84 -3.74
CA LEU A 247 -10.69 -7.71 -2.57
C LEU A 247 -11.13 -6.51 -1.73
N ALA A 248 -11.45 -6.72 -0.46
CA ALA A 248 -11.69 -5.65 0.49
C ALA A 248 -10.49 -5.39 1.39
N VAL A 249 -10.27 -4.12 1.70
CA VAL A 249 -9.35 -3.64 2.73
C VAL A 249 -10.16 -2.79 3.70
N GLN A 250 -10.05 -3.07 5.00
CA GLN A 250 -10.60 -2.24 6.05
C GLN A 250 -9.48 -1.78 6.97
N GLN A 251 -9.47 -0.50 7.32
CA GLN A 251 -8.46 0.07 8.20
C GLN A 251 -9.14 0.98 9.22
N THR A 252 -8.71 0.91 10.48
CA THR A 252 -9.09 1.87 11.50
C THR A 252 -7.87 2.44 12.21
N ILE A 253 -7.93 3.72 12.55
CA ILE A 253 -6.94 4.40 13.38
C ILE A 253 -7.68 5.21 14.43
N ASP A 254 -7.33 5.00 15.69
CA ASP A 254 -7.79 5.80 16.82
C ASP A 254 -6.58 6.38 17.56
N SER A 255 -6.47 7.70 17.63
CA SER A 255 -5.46 8.39 18.42
C SER A 255 -6.14 9.20 19.53
N LYS A 256 -5.66 9.05 20.77
CA LYS A 256 -6.16 9.80 21.93
C LYS A 256 -5.00 10.47 22.66
N ARG A 257 -5.12 11.77 22.91
CA ARG A 257 -4.13 12.53 23.68
C ARG A 257 -4.15 12.05 25.14
N ILE A 258 -2.96 11.85 25.71
CA ILE A 258 -2.77 11.44 27.09
C ILE A 258 -1.81 12.40 27.80
N ALA A 259 -1.93 12.48 29.12
CA ALA A 259 -0.94 13.15 29.96
C ALA A 259 0.15 12.14 30.34
N GLU A 260 1.40 12.50 30.13
CA GLU A 260 2.57 11.68 30.46
C GLU A 260 3.67 12.59 31.03
N PRO A 261 4.50 12.10 31.98
CA PRO A 261 5.66 12.82 32.46
C PRO A 261 6.61 13.18 31.31
N ARG A 262 7.43 14.22 31.51
CA ARG A 262 8.47 14.61 30.55
C ARG A 262 9.33 13.39 30.18
N LEU A 263 9.38 13.10 28.89
CA LEU A 263 10.10 11.93 28.38
C LEU A 263 11.60 12.23 28.30
N THR A 264 12.44 11.25 28.63
CA THR A 264 13.90 11.43 28.74
C THR A 264 14.64 11.25 27.42
N PHE A 265 14.00 10.64 26.41
CA PHE A 265 14.63 10.37 25.11
C PHE A 265 14.84 11.61 24.24
N TRP A 266 14.35 12.78 24.65
CA TRP A 266 14.52 14.04 23.91
C TRP A 266 15.95 14.55 23.89
N ASP A 267 16.79 14.08 24.80
CA ASP A 267 18.17 14.55 24.96
C ASP A 267 19.17 13.73 24.12
N GLU A 268 18.69 12.74 23.35
CA GLU A 268 19.50 11.88 22.49
C GLU A 268 19.57 12.40 21.05
N GLU A 269 20.43 13.41 20.81
CA GLU A 269 20.56 14.10 19.51
C GLU A 269 20.75 13.16 18.30
N LEU A 270 21.48 12.05 18.49
CA LEU A 270 21.73 11.07 17.42
C LEU A 270 20.47 10.40 16.88
N ARG A 271 19.37 10.34 17.66
CA ARG A 271 18.09 9.76 17.21
C ARG A 271 17.36 10.62 16.18
N PHE A 272 17.69 11.90 16.11
CA PHE A 272 17.06 12.87 15.22
C PHE A 272 17.98 13.32 14.09
N ALA A 273 19.19 12.73 14.00
CA ALA A 273 20.11 12.99 12.91
C ALA A 273 19.56 12.49 11.57
N ASN A 274 20.00 13.10 10.46
CA ASN A 274 19.68 12.61 9.13
C ASN A 274 20.13 11.14 8.97
N ASN A 275 19.26 10.31 8.42
CA ASN A 275 19.48 8.86 8.24
C ASN A 275 19.65 8.07 9.55
N ALA A 276 19.22 8.59 10.71
CA ALA A 276 19.27 7.88 11.98
C ALA A 276 18.58 6.50 11.95
N ASN A 277 17.56 6.34 11.10
CA ASN A 277 16.81 5.09 10.96
C ASN A 277 17.23 4.25 9.74
N ALA A 278 18.26 4.66 8.97
CA ALA A 278 18.66 3.95 7.76
C ALA A 278 19.23 2.55 8.03
N GLY A 279 19.81 2.34 9.22
CA GLY A 279 20.28 1.02 9.67
C GLY A 279 19.17 0.11 10.22
N LEU A 280 17.93 0.62 10.35
CA LEU A 280 16.79 -0.20 10.80
C LEU A 280 16.30 -1.03 9.63
N THR A 281 16.96 -2.16 9.42
CA THR A 281 16.55 -3.16 8.45
C THR A 281 15.54 -4.09 9.10
N VAL A 282 14.51 -4.49 8.35
CA VAL A 282 13.72 -5.67 8.72
C VAL A 282 14.71 -6.84 8.67
N PRO A 283 15.03 -7.50 9.81
CA PRO A 283 15.91 -8.66 9.80
C PRO A 283 15.37 -9.63 8.77
N GLU A 284 16.22 -10.21 7.94
CA GLU A 284 15.77 -11.36 7.18
C GLU A 284 15.48 -12.50 8.17
N PRO A 285 14.43 -13.31 7.96
CA PRO A 285 14.25 -14.49 8.78
C PRO A 285 15.50 -15.32 8.64
N GLU A 286 16.25 -15.49 9.72
CA GLU A 286 17.02 -16.70 9.86
C GLU A 286 16.00 -17.84 9.87
N LEU A 287 16.08 -18.71 8.86
CA LEU A 287 15.30 -19.92 8.75
C LEU A 287 15.70 -20.88 9.88
N ASN A 288 15.41 -20.54 11.13
CA ASN A 288 15.56 -21.44 12.27
C ASN A 288 14.63 -22.64 12.05
N GLU A 289 15.04 -23.83 12.50
CA GLU A 289 14.16 -25.00 12.45
C GLU A 289 12.83 -24.66 13.12
N PRO A 290 11.70 -25.13 12.57
CA PRO A 290 10.40 -24.83 13.14
C PRO A 290 10.37 -25.33 14.59
N THR A 291 10.12 -24.42 15.54
CA THR A 291 9.93 -24.76 16.95
C THR A 291 8.64 -25.55 17.20
N ILE A 292 7.77 -25.61 16.19
CA ILE A 292 6.50 -26.33 16.17
C ILE A 292 6.67 -27.51 15.20
N ALA A 293 6.44 -28.73 15.66
CA ALA A 293 6.36 -29.90 14.80
C ALA A 293 4.90 -30.30 14.62
N ILE A 294 4.47 -30.45 13.37
CA ILE A 294 3.18 -31.07 13.02
C ILE A 294 3.50 -32.49 12.58
N SER A 295 2.97 -33.47 13.30
CA SER A 295 3.34 -34.88 13.16
C SER A 295 2.18 -35.75 12.69
N ASN A 296 0.97 -35.21 12.62
CA ASN A 296 -0.23 -35.97 12.25
C ASN A 296 -1.35 -35.07 11.71
N GLN A 297 -2.37 -35.70 11.12
CA GLN A 297 -3.50 -35.03 10.50
C GLN A 297 -4.34 -34.18 11.48
N THR A 298 -4.43 -34.60 12.75
CA THR A 298 -5.17 -33.83 13.77
C THR A 298 -4.45 -32.51 14.07
N GLU A 299 -3.13 -32.55 14.21
CA GLU A 299 -2.29 -31.36 14.37
C GLU A 299 -2.33 -30.46 13.13
N PHE A 300 -2.42 -31.04 11.93
CA PHE A 300 -2.63 -30.29 10.69
C PHE A 300 -3.95 -29.49 10.71
N TYR A 301 -5.08 -30.12 11.03
CA TYR A 301 -6.36 -29.41 11.12
C TYR A 301 -6.39 -28.39 12.26
N ASN A 302 -5.73 -28.68 13.39
CA ASN A 302 -5.56 -27.69 14.46
C ASN A 302 -4.72 -26.50 13.99
N ALA A 303 -3.67 -26.74 13.20
CA ALA A 303 -2.84 -25.69 12.63
C ALA A 303 -3.64 -24.82 11.65
N LEU A 304 -4.49 -25.41 10.80
CA LEU A 304 -5.42 -24.65 9.94
C LEU A 304 -6.32 -23.73 10.78
N ALA A 305 -6.94 -24.25 11.84
CA ALA A 305 -7.79 -23.47 12.73
C ALA A 305 -7.02 -22.39 13.51
N MET A 306 -5.75 -22.63 13.83
CA MET A 306 -4.88 -21.62 14.44
C MET A 306 -4.51 -20.53 13.43
N LEU A 307 -4.26 -20.89 12.17
CA LEU A 307 -4.01 -19.95 11.09
C LEU A 307 -5.24 -19.11 10.76
N ASP A 308 -6.47 -19.58 11.06
CA ASP A 308 -7.70 -18.77 11.01
C ASP A 308 -7.73 -17.66 12.06
N ASN A 309 -6.96 -17.76 13.15
CA ASN A 309 -6.87 -16.75 14.22
C ASN A 309 -5.63 -15.85 14.15
N ALA A 310 -4.48 -16.41 13.76
CA ALA A 310 -3.24 -15.67 13.50
C ALA A 310 -2.43 -16.37 12.40
N LEU A 311 -2.07 -15.65 11.33
CA LEU A 311 -1.20 -16.15 10.25
C LEU A 311 0.27 -16.28 10.70
N ASP A 312 0.53 -17.06 11.75
CA ASP A 312 1.87 -17.33 12.30
C ASP A 312 2.72 -18.06 11.25
N PRO A 313 3.76 -17.40 10.71
CA PRO A 313 4.54 -18.01 9.64
C PRO A 313 5.38 -19.23 10.06
N SER A 314 5.73 -19.38 11.34
CA SER A 314 6.45 -20.54 11.89
C SER A 314 5.53 -21.75 11.93
N LEU A 315 4.27 -21.54 12.33
CA LEU A 315 3.23 -22.54 12.24
C LEU A 315 2.94 -22.90 10.78
N ALA A 316 2.83 -21.90 9.89
CA ALA A 316 2.64 -22.12 8.46
C ALA A 316 3.81 -22.89 7.83
N ARG A 317 5.05 -22.59 8.22
CA ARG A 317 6.23 -23.35 7.79
C ARG A 317 6.21 -24.78 8.29
N ALA A 318 5.87 -25.01 9.57
CA ALA A 318 5.72 -26.36 10.12
C ALA A 318 4.63 -27.15 9.38
N MET A 319 3.51 -26.49 9.06
CA MET A 319 2.41 -27.06 8.29
C MET A 319 2.84 -27.39 6.87
N GLY A 320 3.52 -26.46 6.19
CA GLY A 320 4.03 -26.68 4.84
C GLY A 320 5.04 -27.83 4.78
N LEU A 321 5.96 -27.90 5.75
CA LEU A 321 6.92 -29.01 5.85
C LEU A 321 6.22 -30.34 6.11
N PHE A 322 5.22 -30.38 7.00
CA PHE A 322 4.40 -31.59 7.20
C PHE A 322 3.70 -31.99 5.90
N MET A 323 3.05 -31.05 5.21
CA MET A 323 2.36 -31.32 3.96
C MET A 323 3.32 -31.89 2.90
N ILE A 324 4.47 -31.27 2.73
CA ILE A 324 5.44 -31.67 1.71
C ILE A 324 6.11 -33.02 2.01
N ASN A 325 6.30 -33.35 3.29
CA ASN A 325 7.01 -34.57 3.70
C ASN A 325 6.08 -35.77 3.94
N GLU A 326 4.85 -35.54 4.40
CA GLU A 326 3.94 -36.59 4.88
C GLU A 326 2.69 -36.77 4.01
N GLN A 327 2.38 -35.82 3.12
CA GLN A 327 1.24 -35.92 2.20
C GLN A 327 1.71 -36.18 0.77
N THR A 328 0.88 -36.84 -0.03
CA THR A 328 1.15 -36.97 -1.46
C THR A 328 0.69 -35.72 -2.23
N PRO A 329 1.22 -35.46 -3.44
CA PRO A 329 0.69 -34.44 -4.33
C PRO A 329 -0.82 -34.52 -4.49
N ASP A 330 -1.35 -35.71 -4.70
CA ASP A 330 -2.79 -35.94 -4.87
C ASP A 330 -3.59 -35.55 -3.62
N ASP A 331 -3.06 -35.80 -2.41
CA ASP A 331 -3.72 -35.39 -1.16
C ASP A 331 -3.79 -33.87 -1.04
N ILE A 332 -2.71 -33.16 -1.39
CA ILE A 332 -2.70 -31.68 -1.38
C ILE A 332 -3.68 -31.11 -2.40
N MET A 333 -3.71 -31.68 -3.62
CA MET A 333 -4.67 -31.25 -4.65
C MET A 333 -6.11 -31.53 -4.19
N ALA A 334 -6.36 -32.69 -3.57
CA ALA A 334 -7.67 -33.04 -3.04
C ALA A 334 -8.13 -32.03 -1.98
N PHE A 335 -7.25 -31.56 -1.08
CA PHE A 335 -7.61 -30.49 -0.15
C PHE A 335 -8.00 -29.20 -0.87
N LEU A 336 -7.31 -28.84 -1.97
CA LEU A 336 -7.58 -27.59 -2.71
C LEU A 336 -8.81 -27.66 -3.63
N MET A 337 -9.29 -28.87 -3.90
CA MET A 337 -10.49 -29.16 -4.70
C MET A 337 -11.72 -29.47 -3.83
N ASP A 338 -11.56 -29.63 -2.51
CA ASP A 338 -12.68 -29.91 -1.62
C ASP A 338 -13.57 -28.67 -1.46
N GLU A 339 -14.72 -28.66 -2.14
CA GLU A 339 -15.69 -27.58 -2.05
C GLU A 339 -16.30 -27.40 -0.64
N ASN A 340 -16.17 -28.41 0.24
CA ASN A 340 -16.61 -28.32 1.63
C ASN A 340 -15.55 -27.67 2.54
N MET A 341 -14.30 -27.59 2.09
CA MET A 341 -13.25 -26.92 2.82
C MET A 341 -13.41 -25.40 2.69
N PRO A 342 -13.32 -24.63 3.80
CA PRO A 342 -13.39 -23.18 3.74
C PRO A 342 -12.33 -22.59 2.80
N THR A 343 -12.69 -21.53 2.07
CA THR A 343 -11.76 -20.87 1.13
C THR A 343 -10.52 -20.31 1.84
N GLU A 344 -10.69 -19.99 3.13
CA GLU A 344 -9.69 -19.69 4.15
C GLU A 344 -8.57 -20.75 4.17
N HIS A 345 -8.96 -22.01 4.27
CA HIS A 345 -8.05 -23.12 4.47
C HIS A 345 -7.26 -23.42 3.20
N HIS A 346 -7.87 -23.27 2.03
CA HIS A 346 -7.13 -23.30 0.76
C HIS A 346 -6.02 -22.25 0.72
N ALA A 347 -6.30 -21.02 1.18
CA ALA A 347 -5.30 -19.97 1.24
C ALA A 347 -4.20 -20.30 2.27
N HIS A 348 -4.56 -20.83 3.44
CA HIS A 348 -3.61 -21.26 4.46
C HIS A 348 -2.71 -22.40 3.98
N ILE A 349 -3.25 -23.34 3.20
CA ILE A 349 -2.47 -24.41 2.56
C ILE A 349 -1.43 -23.83 1.61
N ILE A 350 -1.84 -22.98 0.66
CA ILE A 350 -0.92 -22.39 -0.32
C ILE A 350 0.14 -21.53 0.38
N TYR A 351 -0.27 -20.76 1.39
CA TYR A 351 0.64 -19.97 2.20
C TYR A 351 1.62 -20.83 3.00
N ALA A 352 1.17 -21.94 3.60
CA ALA A 352 2.01 -22.88 4.31
C ALA A 352 3.06 -23.52 3.39
N ILE A 353 2.64 -23.97 2.20
CA ILE A 353 3.55 -24.50 1.17
C ILE A 353 4.60 -23.44 0.81
N GLN A 354 4.19 -22.20 0.50
CA GLN A 354 5.13 -21.10 0.25
C GLN A 354 6.13 -20.91 1.40
N LYS A 355 5.66 -21.00 2.64
CA LYS A 355 6.49 -20.80 3.85
C LYS A 355 7.41 -21.96 4.18
N ALA A 356 7.21 -23.13 3.58
CA ALA A 356 8.18 -24.21 3.69
C ALA A 356 9.54 -23.80 3.08
N ASP A 357 9.54 -22.92 2.07
CA ASP A 357 10.74 -22.37 1.42
C ASP A 357 11.73 -23.45 0.96
N THR A 358 11.20 -24.56 0.42
CA THR A 358 11.99 -25.68 -0.11
C THR A 358 11.83 -25.80 -1.63
N PRO A 359 12.79 -26.43 -2.35
CA PRO A 359 12.63 -26.70 -3.77
C PRO A 359 11.35 -27.50 -4.10
N LEU A 360 10.98 -28.44 -3.21
CA LEU A 360 9.78 -29.22 -3.38
C LEU A 360 8.52 -28.35 -3.18
N ALA A 361 8.52 -27.38 -2.26
CA ALA A 361 7.43 -26.41 -2.15
C ALA A 361 7.19 -25.63 -3.44
N GLU A 362 8.26 -25.26 -4.15
CA GLU A 362 8.16 -24.62 -5.45
C GLU A 362 7.51 -25.52 -6.50
N GLU A 363 7.83 -26.81 -6.51
CA GLU A 363 7.19 -27.82 -7.38
C GLU A 363 5.69 -27.93 -7.08
N TYR A 364 5.30 -28.04 -5.81
CA TYR A 364 3.88 -28.12 -5.43
C TYR A 364 3.11 -26.87 -5.84
N LEU A 365 3.67 -25.67 -5.64
CA LEU A 365 3.00 -24.42 -6.09
C LEU A 365 2.93 -24.34 -7.62
N ALA A 366 3.95 -24.82 -8.33
CA ALA A 366 3.92 -24.92 -9.78
C ALA A 366 2.80 -25.85 -10.26
N ASP A 367 2.64 -27.01 -9.63
CA ASP A 367 1.60 -27.97 -9.97
C ASP A 367 0.20 -27.42 -9.67
N ILE A 368 0.02 -26.76 -8.51
CA ILE A 368 -1.25 -26.11 -8.15
C ILE A 368 -1.61 -25.04 -9.19
N ALA A 369 -0.64 -24.23 -9.61
CA ALA A 369 -0.86 -23.17 -10.58
C ALA A 369 -1.23 -23.70 -11.98
N ALA A 370 -0.64 -24.84 -12.39
CA ALA A 370 -0.88 -25.47 -13.68
C ALA A 370 -2.14 -26.33 -13.75
N ASN A 371 -2.70 -26.74 -12.61
CA ASN A 371 -3.86 -27.63 -12.58
C ASN A 371 -5.17 -26.89 -12.86
N VAL A 372 -5.75 -27.14 -14.04
CA VAL A 372 -7.02 -26.52 -14.48
C VAL A 372 -8.26 -26.95 -13.70
N ASP A 373 -8.18 -28.06 -12.96
CA ASP A 373 -9.26 -28.52 -12.10
C ASP A 373 -9.32 -27.73 -10.77
N ILE A 374 -8.24 -27.02 -10.43
CA ILE A 374 -8.21 -26.10 -9.29
C ILE A 374 -8.82 -24.76 -9.71
N SER A 375 -9.62 -24.15 -8.81
CA SER A 375 -10.21 -22.85 -9.07
C SER A 375 -9.17 -21.79 -9.46
N SER A 376 -9.51 -20.91 -10.42
CA SER A 376 -8.62 -19.83 -10.88
C SER A 376 -8.09 -18.97 -9.72
N LEU A 377 -8.90 -18.80 -8.68
CA LEU A 377 -8.51 -18.10 -7.45
C LEU A 377 -7.33 -18.78 -6.74
N ASN A 378 -7.40 -20.09 -6.53
CA ASN A 378 -6.33 -20.87 -5.90
C ASN A 378 -5.10 -20.99 -6.81
N ARG A 379 -5.29 -21.13 -8.12
CA ARG A 379 -4.20 -21.10 -9.11
C ARG A 379 -3.45 -19.77 -9.08
N THR A 380 -4.17 -18.64 -9.05
CA THR A 380 -3.56 -17.30 -8.89
C THR A 380 -2.81 -17.18 -7.56
N ARG A 381 -3.37 -17.66 -6.45
CA ARG A 381 -2.68 -17.64 -5.15
C ARG A 381 -1.34 -18.36 -5.24
N ALA A 382 -1.32 -19.55 -5.85
CA ALA A 382 -0.09 -20.30 -6.05
C ALA A 382 0.94 -19.52 -6.89
N ILE A 383 0.50 -18.90 -8.00
CA ILE A 383 1.36 -18.04 -8.85
C ILE A 383 1.97 -16.86 -8.08
N VAL A 384 1.15 -16.18 -7.28
CA VAL A 384 1.60 -15.06 -6.44
C VAL A 384 2.59 -15.54 -5.38
N SER A 385 2.32 -16.70 -4.76
CA SER A 385 3.20 -17.34 -3.79
C SER A 385 4.53 -17.76 -4.41
N SER A 386 4.55 -18.29 -5.64
CA SER A 386 5.78 -18.58 -6.39
C SER A 386 6.63 -17.34 -6.64
N GLY A 387 6.02 -16.15 -6.77
CA GLY A 387 6.75 -14.88 -6.85
C GLY A 387 7.40 -14.43 -5.53
N GLN A 388 7.16 -15.12 -4.41
CA GLN A 388 7.65 -14.72 -3.09
C GLN A 388 8.97 -15.36 -2.66
N PHE A 389 9.39 -16.46 -3.29
CA PHE A 389 10.65 -17.12 -2.95
C PHE A 389 11.84 -16.18 -3.16
N LYS A 390 12.67 -16.01 -2.13
CA LYS A 390 13.88 -15.18 -2.21
C LYS A 390 14.89 -15.74 -3.21
N ASN A 391 15.00 -17.06 -3.22
CA ASN A 391 15.94 -17.81 -4.03
C ASN A 391 15.24 -18.72 -5.02
N ALA A 392 14.17 -18.22 -5.66
CA ALA A 392 13.38 -18.97 -6.64
C ALA A 392 14.27 -19.85 -7.53
N SER A 393 13.90 -21.12 -7.63
CA SER A 393 14.58 -22.10 -8.46
C SER A 393 14.21 -21.95 -9.92
N GLN A 394 14.89 -22.72 -10.78
CA GLN A 394 14.53 -22.82 -12.19
C GLN A 394 13.10 -23.36 -12.38
N THR A 395 12.63 -24.24 -11.49
CA THR A 395 11.27 -24.79 -11.52
C THR A 395 10.22 -23.70 -11.43
N SER A 396 10.35 -22.75 -10.48
CA SER A 396 9.42 -21.62 -10.36
C SER A 396 9.42 -20.76 -11.62
N ILE A 397 10.60 -20.50 -12.19
CA ILE A 397 10.73 -19.69 -13.40
C ILE A 397 10.06 -20.40 -14.59
N ASP A 398 10.34 -21.68 -14.80
CA ASP A 398 9.79 -22.47 -15.91
C ASP A 398 8.27 -22.62 -15.80
N SER A 399 7.76 -22.85 -14.58
CA SER A 399 6.33 -22.93 -14.33
C SER A 399 5.63 -21.62 -14.67
N LEU A 400 6.11 -20.50 -14.14
CA LEU A 400 5.53 -19.20 -14.45
C LEU A 400 5.67 -18.85 -15.93
N TYR A 401 6.80 -19.19 -16.58
CA TYR A 401 7.00 -19.02 -18.01
C TYR A 401 5.94 -19.77 -18.84
N ASN A 402 5.68 -21.03 -18.50
CA ASN A 402 4.66 -21.84 -19.19
C ASN A 402 3.26 -21.27 -18.99
N LEU A 403 2.96 -20.78 -17.79
CA LEU A 403 1.66 -20.18 -17.46
C LEU A 403 1.42 -18.83 -18.14
N MET A 404 2.45 -18.16 -18.65
CA MET A 404 2.24 -16.90 -19.38
C MET A 404 1.41 -17.12 -20.66
N ASP A 405 1.36 -18.34 -21.20
CA ASP A 405 0.59 -18.67 -22.40
C ASP A 405 -0.74 -19.39 -22.05
N ASP A 406 -1.18 -19.33 -20.80
CA ASP A 406 -2.46 -19.89 -20.35
C ASP A 406 -3.65 -19.22 -21.06
N THR A 407 -4.69 -20.02 -21.33
CA THR A 407 -5.94 -19.55 -21.94
C THR A 407 -6.72 -18.58 -21.05
N GLU A 408 -6.55 -18.67 -19.73
CA GLU A 408 -7.08 -17.74 -18.76
C GLU A 408 -6.15 -16.54 -18.64
N GLN A 409 -6.55 -15.41 -19.22
CA GLN A 409 -5.72 -14.20 -19.25
C GLN A 409 -5.32 -13.70 -17.86
N GLY A 410 -6.14 -13.95 -16.82
CA GLY A 410 -5.80 -13.63 -15.43
C GLY A 410 -4.56 -14.39 -14.94
N ILE A 411 -4.49 -15.70 -15.24
CA ILE A 411 -3.37 -16.58 -14.93
C ILE A 411 -2.12 -16.14 -15.70
N ALA A 412 -2.24 -15.95 -17.01
CA ALA A 412 -1.16 -15.46 -17.87
C ALA A 412 -0.54 -14.15 -17.37
N ASN A 413 -1.40 -13.20 -16.98
CA ASN A 413 -0.96 -11.90 -16.48
C ASN A 413 -0.32 -12.00 -15.09
N ALA A 414 -0.87 -12.81 -14.20
CA ALA A 414 -0.29 -13.06 -12.88
C ALA A 414 1.10 -13.69 -13.00
N ALA A 415 1.26 -14.66 -13.90
CA ALA A 415 2.52 -15.34 -14.11
C ALA A 415 3.59 -14.37 -14.65
N SER A 416 3.24 -13.56 -15.66
CA SER A 416 4.12 -12.53 -16.21
C SER A 416 4.56 -11.52 -15.15
N LEU A 417 3.64 -11.03 -14.30
CA LEU A 417 3.97 -10.05 -13.26
C LEU A 417 4.89 -10.65 -12.18
N ASN A 418 4.64 -11.89 -11.77
CA ASN A 418 5.43 -12.57 -10.75
C ASN A 418 6.83 -12.96 -11.22
N LEU A 419 7.02 -13.24 -12.52
CA LEU A 419 8.37 -13.33 -13.10
C LEU A 419 9.16 -12.04 -12.87
N GLY A 420 8.58 -10.87 -13.16
CA GLY A 420 9.22 -9.58 -12.88
C GLY A 420 9.57 -9.39 -11.40
N THR A 421 8.71 -9.87 -10.50
CA THR A 421 8.98 -9.86 -9.04
C THR A 421 10.15 -10.77 -8.66
N ILE A 422 10.25 -11.98 -9.24
CA ILE A 422 11.37 -12.90 -9.01
C ILE A 422 12.68 -12.24 -9.47
N ALA A 423 12.72 -11.65 -10.66
CA ALA A 423 13.92 -10.98 -11.18
C ALA A 423 14.41 -9.86 -10.24
N LYS A 424 13.48 -9.08 -9.68
CA LYS A 424 13.80 -8.04 -8.69
C LYS A 424 14.42 -8.60 -7.40
N LYS A 425 13.90 -9.73 -6.92
CA LYS A 425 14.33 -10.35 -5.65
C LYS A 425 15.54 -11.27 -5.80
N SER A 426 15.75 -11.82 -6.99
CA SER A 426 16.80 -12.80 -7.28
C SER A 426 17.66 -12.32 -8.44
N PRO A 427 18.66 -11.45 -8.17
CA PRO A 427 19.53 -10.90 -9.21
C PRO A 427 20.23 -11.96 -10.08
N LYS A 428 20.44 -13.17 -9.55
CA LYS A 428 20.99 -14.32 -10.31
C LYS A 428 20.16 -14.70 -11.54
N HIS A 429 18.85 -14.43 -11.53
CA HIS A 429 17.92 -14.76 -12.60
C HIS A 429 17.42 -13.54 -13.38
N ASP A 430 17.90 -12.33 -13.05
CA ASP A 430 17.48 -11.07 -13.67
C ASP A 430 17.56 -11.15 -15.20
N GLN A 431 18.75 -11.43 -15.74
CA GLN A 431 18.97 -11.47 -17.19
C GLN A 431 18.10 -12.51 -17.89
N GLN A 432 17.99 -13.72 -17.32
CA GLN A 432 17.18 -14.81 -17.89
C GLN A 432 15.70 -14.43 -17.96
N ILE A 433 15.16 -13.91 -16.87
CA ILE A 433 13.76 -13.51 -16.79
C ILE A 433 13.50 -12.29 -17.67
N ALA A 434 14.42 -11.34 -17.71
CA ALA A 434 14.34 -10.22 -18.61
C ALA A 434 14.30 -10.68 -20.07
N ASP A 435 15.13 -11.65 -20.47
CA ASP A 435 15.09 -12.20 -21.84
C ASP A 435 13.75 -12.86 -22.16
N ILE A 436 13.13 -13.56 -21.20
CA ILE A 436 11.76 -14.10 -21.32
C ILE A 436 10.76 -12.96 -21.57
N LEU A 437 10.75 -11.94 -20.70
CA LEU A 437 9.80 -10.83 -20.76
C LEU A 437 10.01 -9.94 -21.99
N LEU A 438 11.25 -9.76 -22.43
CA LEU A 438 11.61 -9.03 -23.65
C LEU A 438 11.20 -9.81 -24.91
N ASN A 439 11.33 -11.13 -24.90
CA ASN A 439 10.81 -11.96 -26.00
C ASN A 439 9.29 -11.87 -26.08
N ARG A 440 8.60 -11.86 -24.94
CA ARG A 440 7.15 -11.66 -24.88
C ARG A 440 6.76 -10.27 -25.40
N LEU A 441 7.45 -9.22 -24.95
CA LEU A 441 7.28 -7.85 -25.43
C LEU A 441 7.36 -7.74 -26.96
N ARG A 442 8.24 -8.53 -27.61
CA ARG A 442 8.40 -8.54 -29.07
C ARG A 442 7.33 -9.35 -29.81
N LYS A 443 6.76 -10.37 -29.17
CA LYS A 443 5.82 -11.32 -29.79
C LYS A 443 4.36 -10.94 -29.59
N GLU A 444 4.03 -10.31 -28.46
CA GLU A 444 2.64 -10.00 -28.12
C GLU A 444 2.07 -8.90 -29.01
N SER A 445 0.81 -9.09 -29.42
CA SER A 445 0.05 -8.04 -30.09
C SER A 445 -0.26 -6.88 -29.13
N ASP A 446 -0.37 -7.14 -27.83
CA ASP A 446 -0.51 -6.14 -26.78
C ASP A 446 0.69 -6.19 -25.80
N PRO A 447 1.62 -5.23 -25.87
CA PRO A 447 2.84 -5.22 -25.07
C PRO A 447 2.61 -4.76 -23.62
N TYR A 448 1.40 -4.32 -23.25
CA TYR A 448 1.14 -3.66 -21.98
C TYR A 448 1.62 -4.47 -20.77
N MET A 449 1.25 -5.76 -20.71
CA MET A 449 1.61 -6.62 -19.57
C MET A 449 3.11 -6.91 -19.53
N ALA A 450 3.75 -7.15 -20.68
CA ALA A 450 5.19 -7.32 -20.74
C ALA A 450 5.94 -6.06 -20.26
N ILE A 451 5.47 -4.86 -20.60
CA ILE A 451 6.02 -3.59 -20.10
C ILE A 451 5.91 -3.50 -18.58
N LEU A 452 4.73 -3.80 -18.01
CA LEU A 452 4.55 -3.78 -16.55
C LEU A 452 5.42 -4.81 -15.84
N SER A 453 5.55 -6.02 -16.39
CA SER A 453 6.44 -7.05 -15.85
C SER A 453 7.90 -6.62 -15.87
N ILE A 454 8.36 -5.96 -16.94
CA ILE A 454 9.71 -5.38 -17.01
C ILE A 454 9.86 -4.23 -16.00
N SER A 455 8.80 -3.45 -15.76
CA SER A 455 8.79 -2.41 -14.73
C SER A 455 9.11 -2.96 -13.34
N ASN A 456 8.54 -4.12 -13.00
CA ASN A 456 8.76 -4.80 -11.71
C ASN A 456 10.22 -5.17 -11.47
N ILE A 457 10.98 -5.48 -12.53
CA ILE A 457 12.43 -5.76 -12.41
C ILE A 457 13.19 -4.52 -11.92
N ASN A 458 12.75 -3.33 -12.33
CA ASN A 458 13.31 -2.02 -11.99
C ASN A 458 14.78 -1.79 -12.44
N ASN A 459 15.33 -2.63 -13.31
CA ASN A 459 16.68 -2.47 -13.85
C ASN A 459 16.70 -1.45 -15.03
N PRO A 460 17.52 -0.38 -14.99
CA PRO A 460 17.63 0.60 -16.08
C PRO A 460 18.14 0.05 -17.41
N GLU A 461 18.86 -1.07 -17.43
CA GLU A 461 19.41 -1.67 -18.66
C GLU A 461 18.33 -2.08 -19.67
N TYR A 462 17.10 -2.28 -19.19
CA TYR A 462 15.97 -2.66 -20.03
C TYR A 462 15.18 -1.47 -20.58
N ASP A 463 15.48 -0.24 -20.14
CA ASP A 463 14.74 0.96 -20.56
C ASP A 463 14.79 1.16 -22.08
N ARG A 464 15.93 0.82 -22.73
CA ARG A 464 16.10 0.86 -24.20
C ARG A 464 15.08 0.01 -24.99
N TYR A 465 14.54 -1.04 -24.37
CA TYR A 465 13.53 -1.90 -24.99
C TYR A 465 12.11 -1.35 -24.79
N ILE A 466 11.92 -0.47 -23.82
CA ILE A 466 10.65 0.20 -23.52
C ILE A 466 10.50 1.49 -24.33
N GLU A 467 11.60 2.18 -24.65
CA GLU A 467 11.62 3.42 -25.43
C GLU A 467 10.76 3.42 -26.72
N PRO A 468 10.74 2.35 -27.55
CA PRO A 468 9.88 2.30 -28.73
C PRO A 468 8.38 2.46 -28.41
N TYR A 469 7.95 2.02 -27.23
CA TYR A 469 6.54 2.03 -26.80
C TYR A 469 6.08 3.39 -26.29
N LEU A 470 6.98 4.35 -26.09
CA LEU A 470 6.63 5.75 -25.80
C LEU A 470 5.84 6.42 -26.93
N LYS A 471 5.88 5.85 -28.15
CA LYS A 471 5.16 6.33 -29.33
C LYS A 471 4.08 5.36 -29.82
N ASP A 472 3.74 4.34 -29.04
CA ASP A 472 2.68 3.39 -29.42
C ASP A 472 1.35 4.12 -29.65
N SER A 473 0.56 3.70 -30.64
CA SER A 473 -0.75 4.28 -30.92
C SER A 473 -1.73 4.20 -29.74
N ARG A 474 -1.59 3.17 -28.89
CA ARG A 474 -2.44 2.90 -27.74
C ARG A 474 -1.97 3.69 -26.52
N PHE A 475 -2.86 4.48 -25.95
CA PHE A 475 -2.51 5.36 -24.83
C PHE A 475 -2.09 4.58 -23.57
N TYR A 476 -2.71 3.43 -23.28
CA TYR A 476 -2.39 2.65 -22.08
C TYR A 476 -1.00 2.01 -22.15
N VAL A 477 -0.56 1.62 -23.36
CA VAL A 477 0.82 1.17 -23.63
C VAL A 477 1.81 2.30 -23.42
N ARG A 478 1.52 3.50 -23.98
CA ARG A 478 2.37 4.68 -23.74
C ARG A 478 2.44 5.04 -22.25
N ALA A 479 1.31 5.02 -21.55
CA ALA A 479 1.26 5.30 -20.12
C ALA A 479 2.15 4.32 -19.33
N ALA A 480 2.02 3.02 -19.58
CA ALA A 480 2.90 2.02 -18.95
C ALA A 480 4.39 2.30 -19.26
N ALA A 481 4.74 2.60 -20.51
CA ALA A 481 6.10 2.93 -20.91
C ALA A 481 6.63 4.21 -20.21
N TYR A 482 5.81 5.26 -20.09
CA TYR A 482 6.19 6.48 -19.39
C TYR A 482 6.28 6.28 -17.87
N SER A 483 5.48 5.40 -17.28
CA SER A 483 5.60 5.05 -15.85
C SER A 483 6.99 4.50 -15.48
N ILE A 484 7.66 3.90 -16.47
CA ILE A 484 9.04 3.40 -16.38
C ILE A 484 10.02 4.51 -16.73
N ILE A 485 9.95 5.08 -17.94
CA ILE A 485 10.99 5.99 -18.44
C ILE A 485 11.03 7.32 -17.66
N ALA A 486 9.88 7.81 -17.20
CA ALA A 486 9.81 9.06 -16.43
C ALA A 486 10.44 8.97 -15.03
N ARG A 487 10.83 7.76 -14.56
CA ARG A 487 11.58 7.58 -13.31
C ARG A 487 13.06 7.89 -13.46
N ARG A 488 13.58 8.02 -14.70
CA ARG A 488 15.00 8.16 -14.99
C ARG A 488 15.40 9.61 -15.26
N HIS A 489 16.30 10.18 -14.45
CA HIS A 489 16.89 11.49 -14.71
C HIS A 489 17.55 11.59 -16.11
N SER A 490 18.16 10.51 -16.59
CA SER A 490 18.79 10.46 -17.93
C SER A 490 17.81 10.71 -19.08
N HIS A 491 16.52 10.44 -18.87
CA HIS A 491 15.48 10.58 -19.89
C HIS A 491 14.62 11.83 -19.70
N GLN A 492 14.92 12.66 -18.69
CA GLN A 492 14.09 13.80 -18.28
C GLN A 492 13.77 14.73 -19.46
N ASN A 493 14.75 15.09 -20.29
CA ASN A 493 14.52 15.97 -21.45
C ASN A 493 13.50 15.40 -22.45
N GLY A 494 13.58 14.10 -22.74
CA GLY A 494 12.64 13.43 -23.65
C GLY A 494 11.23 13.33 -23.05
N VAL A 495 11.15 13.07 -21.74
CA VAL A 495 9.89 13.00 -20.99
C VAL A 495 9.21 14.37 -20.92
N LEU A 496 9.98 15.44 -20.68
CA LEU A 496 9.48 16.82 -20.71
C LEU A 496 8.97 17.21 -22.11
N ALA A 497 9.72 16.87 -23.17
CA ALA A 497 9.27 17.12 -24.54
C ALA A 497 7.97 16.35 -24.86
N ALA A 498 7.84 15.12 -24.37
CA ALA A 498 6.62 14.34 -24.49
C ALA A 498 5.45 14.98 -23.75
N LEU A 499 5.65 15.48 -22.53
CA LEU A 499 4.62 16.15 -21.75
C LEU A 499 4.01 17.37 -22.47
N LEU A 500 4.81 18.08 -23.29
CA LEU A 500 4.34 19.22 -24.08
C LEU A 500 3.53 18.82 -25.33
N SER A 501 3.68 17.58 -25.81
CA SER A 501 3.11 17.12 -27.08
C SER A 501 2.04 16.03 -26.93
N GLU A 502 2.00 15.32 -25.80
CA GLU A 502 1.04 14.24 -25.55
C GLU A 502 -0.40 14.78 -25.50
N GLY A 503 -1.30 14.02 -26.14
CA GLY A 503 -2.71 14.37 -26.31
C GLY A 503 -3.66 13.58 -25.43
N HIS A 504 -3.19 12.52 -24.77
CA HIS A 504 -4.02 11.68 -23.92
C HIS A 504 -3.82 12.00 -22.42
N PRO A 505 -4.88 12.32 -21.67
CA PRO A 505 -4.77 12.72 -20.27
C PRO A 505 -4.14 11.64 -19.39
N THR A 506 -4.48 10.36 -19.58
CA THR A 506 -3.87 9.25 -18.82
C THR A 506 -2.37 9.14 -18.98
N VAL A 507 -1.84 9.46 -20.17
CA VAL A 507 -0.39 9.40 -20.42
C VAL A 507 0.31 10.57 -19.75
N ILE A 508 -0.30 11.76 -19.83
CA ILE A 508 0.15 12.95 -19.09
C ILE A 508 0.20 12.64 -17.60
N ASP A 509 -0.88 12.08 -17.03
CA ASP A 509 -0.95 11.70 -15.62
C ASP A 509 0.16 10.71 -15.26
N SER A 510 0.41 9.71 -16.10
CA SER A 510 1.51 8.77 -15.86
C SER A 510 2.87 9.46 -15.87
N ILE A 511 3.12 10.39 -16.80
CA ILE A 511 4.38 11.14 -16.85
C ILE A 511 4.52 11.99 -15.58
N THR A 512 3.52 12.80 -15.27
CA THR A 512 3.59 13.80 -14.20
C THR A 512 3.65 13.15 -12.84
N LYS A 513 2.85 12.11 -12.59
CA LYS A 513 2.87 11.35 -11.32
C LYS A 513 4.23 10.70 -11.10
N THR A 514 4.79 10.06 -12.12
CA THR A 514 6.13 9.44 -12.01
C THR A 514 7.22 10.49 -11.80
N MET A 515 7.20 11.61 -12.52
CA MET A 515 8.22 12.66 -12.33
C MET A 515 8.18 13.27 -10.93
N VAL A 516 6.99 13.50 -10.37
CA VAL A 516 6.83 14.04 -9.01
C VAL A 516 7.25 13.00 -7.97
N LYS A 517 6.81 11.75 -8.11
CA LYS A 517 7.12 10.66 -7.16
C LYS A 517 8.61 10.39 -7.02
N TYR A 518 9.36 10.43 -8.13
CA TYR A 518 10.79 10.13 -8.14
C TYR A 518 11.67 11.39 -8.10
N GLU A 519 11.11 12.53 -7.65
CA GLU A 519 11.85 13.78 -7.51
C GLU A 519 12.64 14.17 -8.78
N ASN A 520 12.12 13.84 -9.96
CA ASN A 520 12.68 14.26 -11.25
C ASN A 520 12.31 15.74 -11.54
N VAL A 521 12.27 16.54 -10.48
CA VAL A 521 12.02 17.98 -10.38
C VAL A 521 13.20 18.52 -9.53
N PRO A 522 13.90 19.60 -9.92
CA PRO A 522 13.48 20.68 -10.81
C PRO A 522 13.60 20.38 -12.31
N VAL A 523 12.89 21.18 -13.11
CA VAL A 523 12.92 21.13 -14.58
C VAL A 523 13.76 22.31 -15.12
N PRO A 524 14.30 22.24 -16.34
CA PRO A 524 15.00 23.38 -16.92
C PRO A 524 14.11 24.63 -16.96
N SER A 525 14.65 25.80 -16.63
CA SER A 525 13.89 27.07 -16.63
C SER A 525 13.28 27.41 -18.00
N THR A 526 13.89 26.91 -19.08
CA THR A 526 13.38 27.01 -20.46
C THR A 526 12.09 26.21 -20.70
N PHE A 527 11.76 25.24 -19.84
CA PHE A 527 10.57 24.40 -19.97
C PHE A 527 9.29 25.11 -19.55
N LEU A 528 9.33 25.90 -18.46
CA LEU A 528 8.14 26.56 -17.90
C LEU A 528 7.39 27.43 -18.92
N PRO A 529 8.04 28.27 -19.74
CA PRO A 529 7.35 29.00 -20.82
C PRO A 529 6.54 28.11 -21.76
N HIS A 530 7.09 26.95 -22.16
CA HIS A 530 6.40 26.01 -23.04
C HIS A 530 5.23 25.34 -22.35
N LEU A 531 5.39 24.97 -21.07
CA LEU A 531 4.31 24.38 -20.28
C LEU A 531 3.16 25.39 -20.08
N ARG A 532 3.46 26.66 -19.79
CA ARG A 532 2.45 27.74 -19.71
C ARG A 532 1.67 27.88 -21.02
N ASN A 533 2.36 27.90 -22.15
CA ASN A 533 1.73 27.95 -23.47
C ASN A 533 0.84 26.73 -23.73
N ARG A 534 1.28 25.54 -23.32
CA ARG A 534 0.50 24.31 -23.46
C ARG A 534 -0.78 24.33 -22.62
N ILE A 535 -0.70 24.82 -21.38
CA ILE A 535 -1.87 24.99 -20.49
C ILE A 535 -2.86 26.01 -21.05
N ASN A 536 -2.38 27.14 -21.59
CA ASN A 536 -3.22 28.19 -22.17
C ASN A 536 -3.76 27.88 -23.58
N GLY A 537 -3.22 26.86 -24.26
CA GLY A 537 -3.56 26.55 -25.64
C GLY A 537 -4.99 25.99 -25.83
N ASP A 538 -5.39 25.80 -27.09
CA ASP A 538 -6.73 25.33 -27.47
C ASP A 538 -6.97 23.82 -27.26
N GLY A 539 -6.17 23.14 -26.42
CA GLY A 539 -6.31 21.72 -26.13
C GLY A 539 -7.47 21.39 -25.18
N PRO A 540 -7.93 20.13 -25.08
CA PRO A 540 -8.99 19.73 -24.15
C PRO A 540 -8.77 20.22 -22.70
N ALA A 541 -9.81 20.69 -22.02
CA ALA A 541 -9.72 21.24 -20.66
C ALA A 541 -9.13 20.23 -19.65
N VAL A 542 -9.41 18.93 -19.82
CA VAL A 542 -8.83 17.86 -19.00
C VAL A 542 -7.30 17.84 -19.07
N ILE A 543 -6.70 18.09 -20.23
CA ILE A 543 -5.24 18.15 -20.39
C ILE A 543 -4.68 19.36 -19.64
N ALA A 544 -5.31 20.52 -19.78
CA ALA A 544 -4.90 21.73 -19.05
C ALA A 544 -4.94 21.50 -17.54
N SER A 545 -6.01 20.87 -17.02
CA SER A 545 -6.11 20.49 -15.60
C SER A 545 -4.94 19.61 -15.13
N ARG A 546 -4.62 18.54 -15.87
CA ARG A 546 -3.50 17.65 -15.50
C ARG A 546 -2.15 18.37 -15.52
N LEU A 547 -1.92 19.21 -16.52
CA LEU A 547 -0.69 19.99 -16.64
C LEU A 547 -0.60 21.10 -15.57
N ILE A 548 -1.72 21.67 -15.13
CA ILE A 548 -1.76 22.60 -13.98
C ILE A 548 -1.31 21.89 -12.71
N LYS A 549 -1.83 20.68 -12.42
CA LYS A 549 -1.41 19.89 -11.24
C LYS A 549 0.11 19.70 -11.22
N PHE A 550 0.71 19.32 -12.36
CA PHE A 550 2.16 19.21 -12.50
C PHE A 550 2.88 20.55 -12.35
N TYR A 551 2.39 21.60 -13.01
CA TYR A 551 2.98 22.94 -12.94
C TYR A 551 3.04 23.44 -11.49
N LEU A 552 1.98 23.24 -10.70
CA LEU A 552 1.94 23.60 -9.28
C LEU A 552 2.95 22.80 -8.43
N ALA A 553 3.28 21.57 -8.80
CA ALA A 553 4.36 20.80 -8.15
C ALA A 553 5.75 21.44 -8.36
N LEU A 554 5.89 22.31 -9.37
CA LEU A 554 7.13 23.05 -9.66
C LEU A 554 7.24 24.39 -8.91
N LYS A 555 6.36 24.69 -7.95
CA LYS A 555 6.27 26.00 -7.28
C LYS A 555 7.60 26.55 -6.75
N GLY A 556 8.52 25.69 -6.32
CA GLY A 556 9.85 26.09 -5.85
C GLY A 556 10.75 26.74 -6.92
N GLN A 557 10.34 26.71 -8.20
CA GLN A 557 11.06 27.27 -9.33
C GLN A 557 10.36 28.49 -9.95
N PHE A 558 9.25 28.93 -9.36
CA PHE A 558 8.46 30.03 -9.91
C PHE A 558 9.17 31.36 -9.77
N ASN A 559 9.08 32.18 -10.82
CA ASN A 559 9.40 33.60 -10.78
C ASN A 559 8.12 34.44 -10.92
N GLN A 560 8.26 35.76 -10.94
CA GLN A 560 7.13 36.69 -11.05
C GLN A 560 6.23 36.42 -12.28
N THR A 561 6.79 35.95 -13.40
CA THR A 561 6.04 35.59 -14.61
C THR A 561 5.12 34.39 -14.36
N ASP A 562 5.57 33.41 -13.57
CA ASP A 562 4.78 32.23 -13.21
C ASP A 562 3.61 32.61 -12.29
N VAL A 563 3.84 33.52 -11.34
CA VAL A 563 2.80 34.10 -10.49
C VAL A 563 1.74 34.81 -11.31
N TYR A 564 2.14 35.70 -12.24
CA TYR A 564 1.17 36.39 -13.12
C TYR A 564 0.40 35.43 -14.03
N PHE A 565 1.08 34.39 -14.53
CA PHE A 565 0.42 33.35 -15.33
C PHE A 565 -0.68 32.64 -14.53
N LEU A 566 -0.37 32.20 -13.30
CA LEU A 566 -1.36 31.58 -12.42
C LEU A 566 -2.54 32.51 -12.11
N GLN A 567 -2.28 33.79 -11.83
CA GLN A 567 -3.35 34.78 -11.65
C GLN A 567 -4.24 34.92 -12.89
N SER A 568 -3.66 34.85 -14.09
CA SER A 568 -4.43 34.90 -15.34
C SER A 568 -5.35 33.67 -15.51
N LEU A 569 -4.94 32.50 -15.01
CA LEU A 569 -5.75 31.28 -15.08
C LEU A 569 -6.99 31.32 -14.17
N LEU A 570 -6.96 32.07 -13.07
CA LEU A 570 -8.11 32.19 -12.16
C LEU A 570 -9.35 32.78 -12.86
N ASN A 571 -9.13 33.67 -13.83
CA ASN A 571 -10.18 34.29 -14.62
C ASN A 571 -10.51 33.53 -15.90
N ASN A 572 -9.84 32.41 -16.17
CA ASN A 572 -10.04 31.61 -17.37
C ASN A 572 -11.24 30.66 -17.19
N SER A 573 -12.27 30.83 -18.02
CA SER A 573 -13.50 30.03 -17.97
C SER A 573 -13.31 28.56 -18.32
N ARG A 574 -12.19 28.18 -18.93
CA ARG A 574 -11.86 26.80 -19.31
C ARG A 574 -11.24 26.01 -18.16
N ILE A 575 -10.80 26.68 -17.10
CA ILE A 575 -10.19 26.07 -15.93
C ILE A 575 -11.29 25.71 -14.94
N SER A 576 -11.24 24.48 -14.41
CA SER A 576 -12.22 24.00 -13.44
C SER A 576 -12.11 24.79 -12.14
N ASP A 577 -13.21 24.90 -11.40
CA ASP A 577 -13.18 25.62 -10.12
C ASP A 577 -12.28 24.91 -9.09
N THR A 578 -12.13 23.60 -9.19
CA THR A 578 -11.14 22.81 -8.44
C THR A 578 -9.72 23.28 -8.73
N ASP A 579 -9.34 23.37 -10.01
CA ASP A 579 -8.01 23.84 -10.42
C ASP A 579 -7.79 25.30 -10.01
N LYS A 580 -8.81 26.17 -10.13
CA LYS A 580 -8.73 27.57 -9.66
C LYS A 580 -8.50 27.64 -8.15
N SER A 581 -9.19 26.82 -7.37
CA SER A 581 -8.97 26.70 -5.92
C SER A 581 -7.52 26.31 -5.62
N ASP A 582 -6.96 25.33 -6.34
CA ASP A 582 -5.58 24.87 -6.14
C ASP A 582 -4.56 25.95 -6.52
N ILE A 583 -4.81 26.66 -7.62
CA ILE A 583 -4.02 27.82 -8.05
C ILE A 583 -4.06 28.92 -6.99
N GLY A 584 -5.24 29.23 -6.47
CA GLY A 584 -5.42 30.24 -5.42
C GLY A 584 -4.63 29.91 -4.15
N LYS A 585 -4.62 28.63 -3.73
CA LYS A 585 -3.79 28.17 -2.60
C LYS A 585 -2.30 28.26 -2.88
N ALA A 586 -1.87 27.93 -4.10
CA ALA A 586 -0.47 28.03 -4.47
C ALA A 586 0.01 29.48 -4.50
N LEU A 587 -0.84 30.42 -4.95
CA LEU A 587 -0.57 31.85 -4.97
C LEU A 587 -0.55 32.47 -3.57
N GLY A 588 -1.38 31.99 -2.64
CA GLY A 588 -1.37 32.46 -1.24
C GLY A 588 -0.10 32.14 -0.45
N GLY A 589 0.85 31.41 -1.05
CA GLY A 589 2.17 31.11 -0.49
C GLY A 589 3.32 31.96 -1.06
N PHE A 590 3.04 32.89 -1.99
CA PHE A 590 3.97 33.92 -2.49
C PHE A 590 3.53 35.29 -1.97
#